data_AF-A0A495R6P2-F1
#
_entry.id   AF-A0A495R6P2-F1
#
_cell.length_a   1.000
_cell.length_b   1.000
_cell.length_c   1.000
_cell.angle_alpha   90.00
_cell.angle_beta   90.00
_cell.angle_gamma   90.00
#
_symmetry.space_group_name_H-M   'P 1'
#
loop_
_entity.id
_entity.type
_entity.pdbx_description
1 polymer ?
#
loop_
_entity_poly.entity_id
_entity_poly.type
_entity_poly.pdbx_seq_one_letter_code
_entity_poly.pdbx_strand_id
1 'polypeptide(L)'
;MTERNIHVQPASGLAVEDQDIEVVERKGIGHPDSICDGIAETVSRALAQTYIDRFGTVLHYNTDETQLVAGTAAPAYGGGEVLEPIYILVVGRATKKFDGERIPAESIALRAARDYLDEQFPHLDLGSDVIVDVQFGEGSGDLQTVFGEEAAIPMANDTSYGVGHAPLTETEQIVRNTEQKLTGEYAESNPVVGQDVKVMGKREGDHIDVTVAVAMVDEHVPDLDAYKTAVSDVRAFVTDLAEEYTDRDVTVHVNTADDYDAESIYLTTTGTSAEQGDDGSVGRGNRANGLITPNRPMSMEATSGKNPVNHIGKIYNLLSTEIAQSVANEVDGIRQVQMRLLSQIGSPIDEPHVADATVVTEDGVAVGDVEADIQATIDDELADVTDITRQVIEGDLSTF
;
A
#
# COMPACT_ATOMS: atom_id res chain seq x y z
N MET A 1 -12.94 -20.16 -24.95
CA MET A 1 -12.21 -20.11 -23.68
C MET A 1 -10.76 -20.14 -24.06
N THR A 2 -10.03 -19.08 -23.71
CA THR A 2 -8.58 -19.01 -23.83
C THR A 2 -7.99 -20.06 -22.90
N GLU A 3 -7.01 -20.84 -23.34
CA GLU A 3 -6.37 -21.86 -22.50
C GLU A 3 -5.23 -21.20 -21.73
N ARG A 4 -5.49 -20.76 -20.49
CA ARG A 4 -4.50 -20.07 -19.65
C ARG A 4 -3.61 -21.06 -18.89
N ASN A 5 -2.35 -20.68 -18.65
CA ASN A 5 -1.37 -21.53 -17.96
C ASN A 5 -1.53 -21.49 -16.43
N ILE A 6 -2.60 -22.10 -15.93
CA ILE A 6 -2.97 -22.13 -14.51
C ILE A 6 -2.48 -23.43 -13.88
N HIS A 7 -1.79 -23.32 -12.74
CA HIS A 7 -1.37 -24.45 -11.93
C HIS A 7 -1.85 -24.29 -10.50
N VAL A 8 -2.38 -25.38 -9.93
CA VAL A 8 -2.75 -25.47 -8.53
C VAL A 8 -1.90 -26.57 -7.90
N GLN A 9 -1.26 -26.26 -6.78
CA GLN A 9 -0.41 -27.21 -6.08
C GLN A 9 -0.51 -27.07 -4.56
N PRO A 10 -0.32 -28.17 -3.81
CA PRO A 10 -0.23 -28.09 -2.36
C PRO A 10 1.00 -27.29 -1.93
N ALA A 11 0.87 -26.52 -0.85
CA ALA A 11 2.01 -25.90 -0.20
C ALA A 11 2.96 -26.95 0.37
N SER A 12 4.27 -26.67 0.34
CA SER A 12 5.29 -27.57 0.89
C SER A 12 5.40 -27.51 2.41
N GLY A 13 4.75 -26.54 3.06
CA GLY A 13 4.88 -26.26 4.49
C GLY A 13 3.53 -25.95 5.13
N LEU A 14 3.59 -25.55 6.39
CA LEU A 14 2.43 -25.16 7.18
C LEU A 14 1.84 -23.84 6.67
N ALA A 15 0.53 -23.64 6.88
CA ALA A 15 -0.06 -22.32 6.78
C ALA A 15 0.66 -21.37 7.77
N VAL A 16 0.72 -20.07 7.45
CA VAL A 16 1.43 -19.08 8.27
C VAL A 16 0.87 -19.05 9.70
N GLU A 17 -0.45 -19.16 9.82
CA GLU A 17 -1.18 -19.25 11.10
C GLU A 17 -0.68 -20.38 12.02
N ASP A 18 -0.17 -21.47 11.43
CA ASP A 18 0.33 -22.66 12.13
C ASP A 18 1.86 -22.65 12.36
N GLN A 19 2.55 -21.62 11.87
CA GLN A 19 3.99 -21.43 12.13
C GLN A 19 4.21 -20.92 13.55
N ASP A 20 5.34 -21.31 14.15
CA ASP A 20 5.70 -20.90 15.51
C ASP A 20 6.03 -19.41 15.62
N ILE A 21 6.58 -18.81 14.56
CA ILE A 21 6.98 -17.40 14.53
C ILE A 21 6.37 -16.73 13.30
N GLU A 22 5.73 -15.59 13.51
CA GLU A 22 5.21 -14.74 12.45
C GLU A 22 5.57 -13.27 12.71
N VAL A 23 5.96 -12.56 11.66
CA VAL A 23 6.26 -11.12 11.70
C VAL A 23 5.48 -10.41 10.61
N VAL A 24 4.83 -9.30 10.97
CA VAL A 24 4.06 -8.46 10.06
C VAL A 24 4.32 -6.98 10.37
N GLU A 25 4.62 -6.18 9.34
CA GLU A 25 4.72 -4.73 9.45
C GLU A 25 3.64 -4.05 8.63
N ARG A 26 3.20 -2.88 9.10
CA ARG A 26 2.53 -1.87 8.29
C ARG A 26 3.09 -0.50 8.59
N LYS A 27 3.44 0.22 7.54
CA LYS A 27 3.78 1.65 7.57
C LYS A 27 2.54 2.43 7.16
N GLY A 28 1.99 3.21 8.10
CA GLY A 28 0.78 4.00 7.90
C GLY A 28 0.98 5.17 6.95
N ILE A 29 -0.10 5.89 6.68
CA ILE A 29 -0.15 6.89 5.59
C ILE A 29 0.82 8.06 5.78
N GLY A 30 1.15 8.40 7.03
CA GLY A 30 2.13 9.44 7.38
C GLY A 30 3.58 8.99 7.47
N HIS A 31 3.87 7.71 7.31
CA HIS A 31 5.25 7.24 7.25
C HIS A 31 5.92 7.75 5.95
N PRO A 32 7.17 8.25 5.96
CA PRO A 32 7.83 8.84 4.79
C PRO A 32 7.79 8.00 3.50
N ASP A 33 8.03 6.69 3.60
CA ASP A 33 7.88 5.76 2.46
C ASP A 33 6.45 5.72 1.91
N SER A 34 5.44 5.65 2.78
CA SER A 34 4.02 5.62 2.39
C SER A 34 3.54 6.96 1.81
N ILE A 35 4.09 8.08 2.27
CA ILE A 35 3.88 9.41 1.65
C ILE A 35 4.34 9.38 0.19
N CYS A 36 5.52 8.80 -0.07
CA CYS A 36 6.04 8.69 -1.44
C CYS A 36 5.15 7.80 -2.31
N ASP A 37 4.69 6.67 -1.79
CA ASP A 37 3.76 5.76 -2.48
C ASP A 37 2.41 6.46 -2.77
N GLY A 38 1.81 7.13 -1.79
CA GLY A 38 0.54 7.83 -1.96
C GLY A 38 0.62 9.00 -2.95
N ILE A 39 1.70 9.79 -2.92
CA ILE A 39 1.95 10.85 -3.91
C ILE A 39 2.11 10.24 -5.31
N ALA A 40 2.96 9.22 -5.45
CA ALA A 40 3.21 8.58 -6.73
C ALA A 40 1.92 8.05 -7.36
N GLU A 41 1.07 7.39 -6.57
CA GLU A 41 -0.20 6.86 -7.03
C GLU A 41 -1.22 7.95 -7.37
N THR A 42 -1.34 8.98 -6.53
CA THR A 42 -2.25 10.10 -6.80
C THR A 42 -1.87 10.83 -8.09
N VAL A 43 -0.57 11.02 -8.33
CA VAL A 43 -0.05 11.58 -9.59
C VAL A 43 -0.38 10.68 -10.78
N SER A 44 -0.19 9.35 -10.65
CA SER A 44 -0.53 8.37 -11.68
C SER A 44 -2.01 8.46 -12.08
N ARG A 45 -2.91 8.45 -11.09
CA ARG A 45 -4.36 8.57 -11.31
C ARG A 45 -4.73 9.89 -11.98
N ALA A 46 -4.15 11.01 -11.53
CA ALA A 46 -4.41 12.32 -12.13
C ALA A 46 -3.95 12.41 -13.60
N LEU A 47 -2.81 11.79 -13.94
CA LEU A 47 -2.34 11.69 -15.33
C LEU A 47 -3.27 10.81 -16.16
N ALA A 48 -3.61 9.60 -15.68
CA ALA A 48 -4.52 8.70 -16.37
C ALA A 48 -5.87 9.36 -16.67
N GLN A 49 -6.50 9.97 -15.67
CA GLN A 49 -7.78 10.66 -15.83
C GLN A 49 -7.66 11.82 -16.84
N THR A 50 -6.59 12.61 -16.77
CA THR A 50 -6.38 13.70 -17.74
C THR A 50 -6.24 13.18 -19.17
N TYR A 51 -5.56 12.05 -19.38
CA TYR A 51 -5.43 11.44 -20.70
C TYR A 51 -6.78 10.90 -21.22
N ILE A 52 -7.57 10.25 -20.36
CA ILE A 52 -8.90 9.78 -20.71
C ILE A 52 -9.81 10.96 -21.09
N ASP A 53 -9.83 12.02 -20.27
CA ASP A 53 -10.70 13.18 -20.51
C ASP A 53 -10.38 13.90 -21.83
N ARG A 54 -9.10 13.96 -22.22
CA ARG A 54 -8.65 14.68 -23.42
C ARG A 54 -8.62 13.82 -24.67
N PHE A 55 -8.25 12.56 -24.55
CA PHE A 55 -7.88 11.70 -25.68
C PHE A 55 -8.67 10.38 -25.71
N GLY A 56 -9.52 10.12 -24.72
CA GLY A 56 -10.33 8.90 -24.63
C GLY A 56 -9.53 7.63 -24.31
N THR A 57 -8.23 7.76 -24.00
CA THR A 57 -7.38 6.64 -23.61
C THR A 57 -6.26 7.09 -22.69
N VAL A 58 -5.69 6.14 -21.95
CA VAL A 58 -4.51 6.38 -21.11
C VAL A 58 -3.26 6.35 -22.00
N LEU A 59 -2.40 7.37 -21.89
CA LEU A 59 -1.11 7.44 -22.56
C LEU A 59 0.00 6.88 -21.68
N HIS A 60 1.19 6.64 -22.24
CA HIS A 60 2.32 6.09 -21.49
C HIS A 60 2.88 7.09 -20.46
N TYR A 61 3.00 6.63 -19.22
CA TYR A 61 3.68 7.32 -18.13
C TYR A 61 4.14 6.29 -17.11
N ASN A 62 5.09 6.64 -16.25
CA ASN A 62 5.43 5.92 -15.02
C ASN A 62 5.99 6.95 -14.04
N THR A 63 5.37 7.07 -12.86
CA THR A 63 5.70 8.06 -11.82
C THR A 63 6.03 7.38 -10.49
N ASP A 64 6.58 6.17 -10.57
CA ASP A 64 6.89 5.26 -9.49
C ASP A 64 8.28 5.50 -8.85
N GLU A 65 8.76 6.74 -8.94
CA GLU A 65 10.09 7.14 -8.47
C GLU A 65 9.97 8.49 -7.73
N THR A 66 9.36 8.47 -6.54
CA THR A 66 9.30 9.64 -5.65
C THR A 66 10.31 9.47 -4.53
N GLN A 67 11.02 10.57 -4.20
CA GLN A 67 11.96 10.65 -3.09
C GLN A 67 11.51 11.76 -2.15
N LEU A 68 11.53 11.49 -0.85
CA LEU A 68 11.30 12.46 0.21
C LEU A 68 12.59 12.58 1.01
N VAL A 69 13.05 13.82 1.17
CA VAL A 69 14.14 14.20 2.05
C VAL A 69 13.54 14.92 3.24
N ALA A 70 13.89 14.45 4.43
CA ALA A 70 13.34 14.98 5.67
C ALA A 70 13.72 16.44 5.90
N GLY A 71 12.81 17.16 6.57
CA GLY A 71 13.04 18.50 7.06
C GLY A 71 13.75 18.51 8.42
N THR A 72 13.59 19.61 9.14
CA THR A 72 13.88 19.68 10.58
C THR A 72 12.80 20.51 11.25
N ALA A 73 12.26 20.03 12.37
CA ALA A 73 11.30 20.73 13.19
C ALA A 73 11.81 20.95 14.62
N ALA A 74 11.17 21.87 15.33
CA ALA A 74 11.27 22.07 16.76
C ALA A 74 9.90 21.84 17.43
N PRO A 75 9.45 20.57 17.58
CA PRO A 75 8.21 20.27 18.28
C PRO A 75 8.25 20.78 19.71
N ALA A 76 7.11 21.30 20.18
CA ALA A 76 6.98 21.83 21.53
C ALA A 76 5.55 21.66 22.04
N TYR A 77 5.40 21.42 23.35
CA TYR A 77 4.08 21.29 23.95
C TYR A 77 3.18 22.50 23.65
N GLY A 78 1.98 22.24 23.11
CA GLY A 78 1.02 23.26 22.70
C GLY A 78 1.32 23.95 21.37
N GLY A 79 2.30 23.46 20.61
CA GLY A 79 2.63 23.91 19.26
C GLY A 79 4.12 24.20 19.05
N GLY A 80 4.73 23.52 18.09
CA GLY A 80 6.10 23.73 17.61
C GLY A 80 6.17 24.52 16.31
N GLU A 81 7.32 24.42 15.62
CA GLU A 81 7.50 24.99 14.28
C GLU A 81 8.41 24.12 13.42
N VAL A 82 8.14 24.09 12.11
CA VAL A 82 9.05 23.53 11.11
C VAL A 82 10.16 24.54 10.83
N LEU A 83 11.42 24.12 10.99
CA LEU A 83 12.61 24.96 10.81
C LEU A 83 13.16 24.87 9.38
N GLU A 84 13.21 23.66 8.84
CA GLU A 84 13.62 23.36 7.47
C GLU A 84 12.53 22.50 6.82
N PRO A 85 12.01 22.88 5.64
CA PRO A 85 10.90 22.19 5.02
C PRO A 85 11.29 20.79 4.54
N ILE A 86 10.32 19.88 4.55
CA ILE A 86 10.40 18.60 3.85
C ILE A 86 10.61 18.87 2.36
N TYR A 87 11.48 18.12 1.70
CA TYR A 87 11.67 18.23 0.25
C TYR A 87 11.22 16.94 -0.44
N ILE A 88 10.28 17.05 -1.37
CA ILE A 88 9.74 15.94 -2.14
C ILE A 88 10.07 16.14 -3.61
N LEU A 89 10.70 15.14 -4.22
CA LEU A 89 10.99 15.11 -5.65
C LEU A 89 10.23 13.95 -6.30
N VAL A 90 9.24 14.28 -7.13
CA VAL A 90 8.53 13.31 -7.96
C VAL A 90 9.25 13.19 -9.30
N VAL A 91 9.83 12.03 -9.59
CA VAL A 91 10.45 11.75 -10.90
C VAL A 91 9.71 10.65 -11.65
N GLY A 92 10.04 10.50 -12.93
CA GLY A 92 9.42 9.51 -13.80
C GLY A 92 9.38 9.93 -15.26
N ARG A 93 8.40 9.41 -15.99
CA ARG A 93 8.13 9.70 -17.40
C ARG A 93 6.65 9.98 -17.60
N ALA A 94 6.33 10.91 -18.49
CA ALA A 94 4.95 11.15 -18.92
C ALA A 94 4.91 11.61 -20.39
N THR A 95 3.84 11.27 -21.11
CA THR A 95 3.59 11.83 -22.44
C THR A 95 3.23 13.31 -22.34
N LYS A 96 4.09 14.18 -22.87
CA LYS A 96 3.92 15.66 -22.81
C LYS A 96 3.34 16.27 -24.08
N LYS A 97 3.24 15.47 -25.15
CA LYS A 97 2.65 15.88 -26.41
C LYS A 97 1.96 14.70 -27.07
N PHE A 98 0.73 14.89 -27.49
CA PHE A 98 -0.05 13.87 -28.19
C PHE A 98 -1.02 14.54 -29.15
N ASP A 99 -1.17 13.96 -30.35
CA ASP A 99 -2.00 14.50 -31.45
C ASP A 99 -1.87 16.03 -31.69
N GLY A 100 -0.64 16.54 -31.61
CA GLY A 100 -0.34 17.97 -31.77
C GLY A 100 -0.64 18.86 -30.56
N GLU A 101 -1.32 18.36 -29.53
CA GLU A 101 -1.57 19.06 -28.27
C GLU A 101 -0.42 18.89 -27.27
N ARG A 102 -0.14 19.93 -26.47
CA ARG A 102 0.82 19.86 -25.35
C ARG A 102 0.08 19.57 -24.05
N ILE A 103 0.56 18.59 -23.29
CA ILE A 103 0.02 18.21 -21.99
C ILE A 103 0.95 18.77 -20.89
N PRO A 104 0.43 19.51 -19.91
CA PRO A 104 1.24 20.07 -18.83
C PRO A 104 1.46 19.03 -17.72
N ALA A 105 2.15 17.92 -18.04
CA ALA A 105 2.31 16.77 -17.16
C ALA A 105 2.89 17.14 -15.78
N GLU A 106 3.91 18.00 -15.73
CA GLU A 106 4.51 18.46 -14.49
C GLU A 106 3.53 19.30 -13.65
N SER A 107 2.71 20.14 -14.27
CA SER A 107 1.69 20.93 -13.54
C SER A 107 0.51 20.08 -13.08
N ILE A 108 0.24 18.95 -13.74
CA ILE A 108 -0.77 17.98 -13.27
C ILE A 108 -0.22 17.26 -12.03
N ALA A 109 1.00 16.73 -12.12
CA ALA A 109 1.65 16.02 -11.02
C ALA A 109 1.87 16.92 -9.80
N LEU A 110 2.34 18.15 -9.99
CA LEU A 110 2.55 19.08 -8.87
C LEU A 110 1.25 19.40 -8.13
N ARG A 111 0.14 19.55 -8.85
CA ARG A 111 -1.18 19.75 -8.22
C ARG A 111 -1.63 18.50 -7.49
N ALA A 112 -1.60 17.34 -8.16
CA ALA A 112 -2.00 16.07 -7.56
C ALA A 112 -1.22 15.72 -6.28
N ALA A 113 0.10 15.95 -6.27
CA ALA A 113 0.94 15.76 -5.11
C ALA A 113 0.58 16.71 -3.95
N ARG A 114 0.30 18.00 -4.26
CA ARG A 114 -0.13 18.97 -3.25
C ARG A 114 -1.54 18.68 -2.73
N ASP A 115 -2.45 18.27 -3.60
CA ASP A 115 -3.82 17.90 -3.23
C ASP A 115 -3.80 16.67 -2.29
N TYR A 116 -2.96 15.67 -2.57
CA TYR A 116 -2.73 14.53 -1.66
C TYR A 116 -2.23 14.99 -0.29
N LEU A 117 -1.23 15.87 -0.24
CA LEU A 117 -0.68 16.34 1.03
C LEU A 117 -1.70 17.17 1.82
N ASP A 118 -2.46 18.03 1.15
CA ASP A 118 -3.51 18.87 1.77
C ASP A 118 -4.62 18.00 2.38
N GLU A 119 -5.00 16.92 1.69
CA GLU A 119 -6.06 16.00 2.14
C GLU A 119 -5.59 15.11 3.29
N GLN A 120 -4.36 14.60 3.23
CA GLN A 120 -3.88 13.62 4.20
C GLN A 120 -3.21 14.24 5.43
N PHE A 121 -2.64 15.45 5.34
CA PHE A 121 -1.84 16.05 6.41
C PHE A 121 -2.40 17.40 6.87
N PRO A 122 -3.42 17.39 7.77
CA PRO A 122 -4.09 18.62 8.20
C PRO A 122 -3.20 19.59 8.99
N HIS A 123 -2.07 19.12 9.52
CA HIS A 123 -1.12 19.93 10.31
C HIS A 123 0.12 20.35 9.50
N LEU A 124 0.16 20.12 8.18
CA LEU A 124 1.29 20.47 7.31
C LEU A 124 0.95 21.71 6.44
N ASP A 125 1.64 22.84 6.64
CA ASP A 125 1.45 24.02 5.77
C ASP A 125 2.22 23.85 4.46
N LEU A 126 1.48 23.59 3.36
CA LEU A 126 2.06 23.43 2.02
C LEU A 126 2.74 24.69 1.46
N GLY A 127 2.59 25.84 2.10
CA GLY A 127 3.23 27.10 1.75
C GLY A 127 4.63 27.27 2.35
N SER A 128 4.90 26.65 3.50
CA SER A 128 6.15 26.83 4.25
C SER A 128 6.88 25.54 4.60
N ASP A 129 6.15 24.45 4.84
CA ASP A 129 6.68 23.26 5.54
C ASP A 129 7.13 22.18 4.57
N VAL A 130 6.75 22.29 3.30
CA VAL A 130 7.12 21.33 2.26
C VAL A 130 7.40 22.01 0.91
N ILE A 131 8.45 21.54 0.25
CA ILE A 131 8.80 21.87 -1.13
C ILE A 131 8.52 20.64 -1.99
N VAL A 132 7.64 20.79 -2.98
CA VAL A 132 7.35 19.73 -3.96
C VAL A 132 7.94 20.13 -5.31
N ASP A 133 8.88 19.33 -5.82
CA ASP A 133 9.45 19.44 -7.16
C ASP A 133 9.03 18.24 -8.03
N VAL A 134 8.91 18.47 -9.34
CA VAL A 134 8.52 17.45 -10.31
C VAL A 134 9.46 17.48 -11.51
N GLN A 135 10.10 16.34 -11.77
CA GLN A 135 11.04 16.19 -12.88
C GLN A 135 10.72 14.95 -13.72
N PHE A 136 9.93 15.15 -14.78
CA PHE A 136 9.63 14.08 -15.72
C PHE A 136 10.52 14.09 -16.95
N GLY A 137 10.97 12.91 -17.35
CA GLY A 137 11.40 12.63 -18.72
C GLY A 137 10.20 12.54 -19.67
N GLU A 138 10.49 12.54 -20.98
CA GLU A 138 9.46 12.27 -21.99
C GLU A 138 9.20 10.76 -22.07
N GLY A 139 7.92 10.36 -21.90
CA GLY A 139 7.45 9.02 -22.22
C GLY A 139 7.32 8.82 -23.73
N SER A 140 7.33 7.58 -24.22
CA SER A 140 6.96 7.35 -25.63
C SER A 140 5.47 7.70 -25.82
N GLY A 141 5.10 8.10 -27.04
CA GLY A 141 3.70 8.37 -27.40
C GLY A 141 2.97 7.13 -27.89
N ASP A 142 3.45 5.93 -27.53
CA ASP A 142 2.88 4.69 -28.03
C ASP A 142 1.47 4.50 -27.49
N LEU A 143 0.58 4.08 -28.38
CA LEU A 143 -0.85 3.91 -28.13
C LEU A 143 -1.13 2.57 -27.46
N GLN A 144 -1.92 2.60 -26.39
CA GLN A 144 -2.75 1.46 -26.01
C GLN A 144 -4.17 1.98 -25.77
N THR A 145 -5.14 1.44 -26.52
CA THR A 145 -6.57 1.71 -26.31
C THR A 145 -7.08 0.73 -25.27
N VAL A 146 -7.60 1.22 -24.16
CA VAL A 146 -7.87 0.40 -22.95
C VAL A 146 -9.36 0.22 -22.68
N PHE A 147 -10.20 1.11 -23.21
CA PHE A 147 -11.64 1.14 -22.91
C PHE A 147 -12.49 1.15 -24.21
N GLY A 148 -13.65 0.50 -24.16
CA GLY A 148 -14.65 0.47 -25.24
C GLY A 148 -14.78 -0.87 -25.99
N GLU A 149 -15.76 -0.98 -26.91
CA GLU A 149 -16.03 -2.21 -27.68
C GLU A 149 -14.88 -2.65 -28.61
N GLU A 150 -13.89 -1.77 -28.85
CA GLU A 150 -12.67 -2.04 -29.60
C GLU A 150 -11.43 -2.24 -28.70
N ALA A 151 -11.59 -2.27 -27.37
CA ALA A 151 -10.50 -2.46 -26.43
C ALA A 151 -9.90 -3.88 -26.58
N ALA A 152 -8.66 -3.93 -27.06
CA ALA A 152 -7.87 -5.15 -27.03
C ALA A 152 -7.25 -5.31 -25.63
N ILE A 153 -7.09 -6.55 -25.16
CA ILE A 153 -6.33 -6.81 -23.94
C ILE A 153 -4.91 -6.22 -24.11
N PRO A 154 -4.45 -5.37 -23.18
CA PRO A 154 -3.11 -4.79 -23.26
C PRO A 154 -2.02 -5.86 -23.31
N MET A 155 -0.92 -5.54 -23.97
CA MET A 155 0.29 -6.36 -23.95
C MET A 155 1.18 -5.94 -22.79
N ALA A 156 1.72 -6.90 -22.05
CA ALA A 156 2.67 -6.72 -20.96
C ALA A 156 3.85 -5.83 -21.37
N ASN A 157 4.12 -4.78 -20.58
CA ASN A 157 5.23 -3.86 -20.82
C ASN A 157 6.61 -4.45 -20.46
N ASP A 158 6.63 -5.46 -19.59
CA ASP A 158 7.83 -6.06 -19.02
C ASP A 158 7.62 -7.55 -18.70
N THR A 159 8.70 -8.24 -18.36
CA THR A 159 8.70 -9.59 -17.79
C THR A 159 8.86 -9.49 -16.27
N SER A 160 7.74 -9.23 -15.60
CA SER A 160 7.66 -9.08 -14.14
C SER A 160 6.64 -10.06 -13.54
N TYR A 161 6.57 -10.08 -12.21
CA TYR A 161 5.67 -10.95 -11.45
C TYR A 161 4.96 -10.21 -10.33
N GLY A 162 3.74 -10.66 -10.04
CA GLY A 162 2.94 -10.23 -8.90
C GLY A 162 2.69 -11.37 -7.93
N VAL A 163 2.53 -11.03 -6.65
CA VAL A 163 2.29 -11.99 -5.59
C VAL A 163 1.19 -11.49 -4.67
N GLY A 164 0.24 -12.35 -4.37
CA GLY A 164 -0.89 -12.09 -3.48
C GLY A 164 -1.19 -13.31 -2.62
N HIS A 165 -1.92 -13.11 -1.53
CA HIS A 165 -2.32 -14.20 -0.65
C HIS A 165 -3.60 -13.87 0.10
N ALA A 166 -4.30 -14.92 0.50
CA ALA A 166 -5.50 -14.83 1.33
C ALA A 166 -5.74 -16.16 2.08
N PRO A 167 -6.59 -16.17 3.13
CA PRO A 167 -6.96 -14.99 3.89
C PRO A 167 -5.74 -14.39 4.62
N LEU A 168 -5.92 -13.20 5.18
CA LEU A 168 -4.95 -12.64 6.12
C LEU A 168 -4.99 -13.45 7.43
N THR A 169 -3.81 -13.71 8.01
CA THR A 169 -3.68 -14.30 9.35
C THR A 169 -4.27 -13.38 10.42
N GLU A 170 -4.46 -13.90 11.64
CA GLU A 170 -4.87 -13.07 12.78
C GLU A 170 -3.88 -11.91 13.01
N THR A 171 -2.57 -12.19 12.97
CA THR A 171 -1.52 -11.16 13.11
C THR A 171 -1.57 -10.12 11.98
N GLU A 172 -1.75 -10.56 10.72
CA GLU A 172 -1.89 -9.67 9.56
C GLU A 172 -3.11 -8.75 9.70
N GLN A 173 -4.24 -9.29 10.18
CA GLN A 173 -5.45 -8.52 10.45
C GLN A 173 -5.26 -7.51 11.58
N ILE A 174 -4.66 -7.91 12.71
CA ILE A 174 -4.38 -7.01 13.84
C ILE A 174 -3.52 -5.84 13.38
N VAL A 175 -2.42 -6.12 12.68
CA VAL A 175 -1.49 -5.07 12.21
C VAL A 175 -2.17 -4.13 11.22
N ARG A 176 -2.89 -4.65 10.23
CA ARG A 176 -3.59 -3.82 9.23
C ARG A 176 -4.64 -2.92 9.89
N ASN A 177 -5.51 -3.51 10.71
CA ASN A 177 -6.64 -2.81 11.29
C ASN A 177 -6.21 -1.86 12.43
N THR A 178 -5.11 -2.15 13.13
CA THR A 178 -4.53 -1.21 14.11
C THR A 178 -4.16 0.11 13.46
N GLU A 179 -3.41 0.08 12.35
CA GLU A 179 -3.03 1.31 11.64
C GLU A 179 -4.27 2.04 11.12
N GLN A 180 -5.14 1.33 10.38
CA GLN A 180 -6.32 1.95 9.75
C GLN A 180 -7.30 2.55 10.74
N LYS A 181 -7.57 1.88 11.88
CA LYS A 181 -8.48 2.43 12.90
C LYS A 181 -7.83 3.57 13.69
N LEU A 182 -6.49 3.55 13.90
CA LEU A 182 -5.79 4.65 14.57
C LEU A 182 -5.79 5.93 13.73
N THR A 183 -5.46 5.83 12.44
CA THR A 183 -5.40 6.98 11.53
C THR A 183 -6.76 7.40 10.97
N GLY A 184 -7.79 6.56 11.12
CA GLY A 184 -9.19 6.83 10.78
C GLY A 184 -10.05 7.16 12.00
N GLU A 185 -10.93 6.23 12.37
CA GLU A 185 -11.97 6.41 13.41
C GLU A 185 -11.44 6.99 14.73
N TYR A 186 -10.30 6.50 15.22
CA TYR A 186 -9.74 6.96 16.48
C TYR A 186 -9.27 8.42 16.40
N ALA A 187 -8.58 8.79 15.31
CA ALA A 187 -8.07 10.14 15.09
C ALA A 187 -9.18 11.19 14.98
N GLU A 188 -10.37 10.83 14.46
CA GLU A 188 -11.52 11.75 14.39
C GLU A 188 -11.92 12.32 15.76
N SER A 189 -11.77 11.53 16.82
CA SER A 189 -12.05 11.95 18.21
C SER A 189 -10.80 12.29 19.01
N ASN A 190 -9.62 11.94 18.51
CA ASN A 190 -8.34 12.08 19.19
C ASN A 190 -7.32 12.70 18.23
N PRO A 191 -7.41 14.01 17.92
CA PRO A 191 -6.55 14.65 16.93
C PRO A 191 -5.07 14.71 17.36
N VAL A 192 -4.77 14.33 18.60
CA VAL A 192 -3.40 14.12 19.09
C VAL A 192 -2.66 13.03 18.31
N VAL A 193 -3.36 12.07 17.70
CA VAL A 193 -2.73 11.04 16.86
C VAL A 193 -2.45 11.60 15.47
N GLY A 194 -1.17 11.71 15.12
CA GLY A 194 -0.71 12.07 13.79
C GLY A 194 -0.86 10.92 12.79
N GLN A 195 -0.64 11.24 11.51
CA GLN A 195 -0.77 10.28 10.41
C GLN A 195 0.36 9.24 10.37
N ASP A 196 1.52 9.53 10.95
CA ASP A 196 2.65 8.61 11.00
C ASP A 196 2.49 7.59 12.12
N VAL A 197 1.85 6.47 11.74
CA VAL A 197 1.66 5.30 12.56
C VAL A 197 2.35 4.11 11.89
N LYS A 198 3.34 3.51 12.56
CA LYS A 198 3.95 2.25 12.15
C LYS A 198 3.59 1.16 13.14
N VAL A 199 3.09 0.04 12.63
CA VAL A 199 2.66 -1.10 13.43
C VAL A 199 3.52 -2.31 13.09
N MET A 200 4.08 -2.94 14.10
CA MET A 200 4.80 -4.21 14.01
C MET A 200 4.10 -5.26 14.87
N GLY A 201 3.61 -6.31 14.23
CA GLY A 201 3.15 -7.53 14.90
C GLY A 201 4.24 -8.60 14.88
N LYS A 202 4.48 -9.22 16.04
CA LYS A 202 5.35 -10.38 16.17
C LYS A 202 4.63 -11.43 17.01
N ARG A 203 4.29 -12.56 16.40
CA ARG A 203 3.72 -13.71 17.08
C ARG A 203 4.78 -14.76 17.35
N GLU A 204 4.84 -15.26 18.58
CA GLU A 204 5.64 -16.41 19.00
C GLU A 204 4.72 -17.40 19.73
N GLY A 205 4.39 -18.51 19.05
CA GLY A 205 3.37 -19.46 19.50
C GLY A 205 2.00 -18.79 19.66
N ASP A 206 1.49 -18.79 20.89
CA ASP A 206 0.18 -18.23 21.29
C ASP A 206 0.29 -16.83 21.89
N HIS A 207 1.42 -16.13 21.70
CA HIS A 207 1.62 -14.76 22.17
C HIS A 207 1.90 -13.81 21.00
N ILE A 208 1.22 -12.66 20.97
CA ILE A 208 1.41 -11.61 19.96
C ILE A 208 1.88 -10.32 20.65
N ASP A 209 3.09 -9.87 20.32
CA ASP A 209 3.52 -8.51 20.61
C ASP A 209 3.09 -7.58 19.47
N VAL A 210 2.33 -6.53 19.79
CA VAL A 210 1.98 -5.44 18.87
C VAL A 210 2.73 -4.19 19.30
N THR A 211 3.70 -3.75 18.51
CA THR A 211 4.44 -2.51 18.74
C THR A 211 3.94 -1.42 17.81
N VAL A 212 3.45 -0.32 18.38
CA VAL A 212 2.95 0.85 17.66
C VAL A 212 3.89 2.02 17.89
N ALA A 213 4.48 2.56 16.82
CA ALA A 213 5.11 3.87 16.83
C ALA A 213 4.10 4.85 16.23
N VAL A 214 3.67 5.84 17.01
CA VAL A 214 2.65 6.81 16.64
C VAL A 214 3.14 8.21 16.97
N ALA A 215 3.22 9.06 15.94
CA ALA A 215 3.53 10.47 16.11
C ALA A 215 2.39 11.17 16.88
N MET A 216 2.74 11.92 17.93
CA MET A 216 1.78 12.74 18.66
C MET A 216 1.87 14.19 18.20
N VAL A 217 0.75 14.80 17.82
CA VAL A 217 0.69 16.19 17.31
C VAL A 217 0.78 17.16 18.48
N ASP A 218 1.80 18.02 18.42
CA ASP A 218 2.26 18.84 19.54
C ASP A 218 1.26 19.92 19.98
N GLU A 219 0.45 20.47 19.07
CA GLU A 219 -0.59 21.44 19.38
C GLU A 219 -1.66 20.89 20.34
N HIS A 220 -1.82 19.55 20.36
CA HIS A 220 -2.78 18.85 21.19
C HIS A 220 -2.18 18.31 22.50
N VAL A 221 -0.88 18.51 22.73
CA VAL A 221 -0.16 17.99 23.90
C VAL A 221 0.36 19.15 24.75
N PRO A 222 -0.32 19.55 25.84
CA PRO A 222 0.10 20.69 26.66
C PRO A 222 1.30 20.42 27.59
N ASP A 223 1.59 19.15 27.90
CA ASP A 223 2.69 18.74 28.76
C ASP A 223 2.96 17.22 28.65
N LEU A 224 4.02 16.75 29.32
CA LEU A 224 4.43 15.35 29.35
C LEU A 224 3.36 14.41 29.93
N ASP A 225 2.55 14.88 30.88
CA ASP A 225 1.53 14.05 31.49
C ASP A 225 0.40 13.78 30.48
N ALA A 226 -0.01 14.79 29.71
CA ALA A 226 -0.95 14.62 28.61
C ALA A 226 -0.42 13.68 27.52
N TYR A 227 0.88 13.78 27.17
CA TYR A 227 1.52 12.85 26.24
C TYR A 227 1.43 11.39 26.74
N LYS A 228 1.76 11.14 28.01
CA LYS A 228 1.68 9.80 28.63
C LYS A 228 0.26 9.27 28.65
N THR A 229 -0.74 10.14 28.85
CA THR A 229 -2.15 9.77 28.74
C THR A 229 -2.48 9.35 27.32
N ALA A 230 -2.12 10.13 26.30
CA ALA A 230 -2.35 9.75 24.89
C ALA A 230 -1.69 8.40 24.54
N VAL A 231 -0.45 8.16 24.96
CA VAL A 231 0.23 6.86 24.78
C VAL A 231 -0.53 5.71 25.46
N SER A 232 -1.07 5.94 26.65
CA SER A 232 -1.85 4.94 27.39
C SER A 232 -3.20 4.66 26.76
N ASP A 233 -3.87 5.70 26.24
CA ASP A 233 -5.16 5.59 25.57
C ASP A 233 -5.03 4.86 24.22
N VAL A 234 -3.98 5.14 23.45
CA VAL A 234 -3.64 4.36 22.24
C VAL A 234 -3.38 2.90 22.61
N ARG A 235 -2.61 2.64 23.67
CA ARG A 235 -2.34 1.26 24.12
C ARG A 235 -3.65 0.52 24.44
N ALA A 236 -4.54 1.13 25.22
CA ALA A 236 -5.81 0.52 25.58
C ALA A 236 -6.68 0.23 24.34
N PHE A 237 -6.79 1.21 23.44
CA PHE A 237 -7.54 1.06 22.20
C PHE A 237 -7.02 -0.10 21.33
N VAL A 238 -5.70 -0.20 21.16
CA VAL A 238 -5.08 -1.25 20.35
C VAL A 238 -5.18 -2.62 21.03
N THR A 239 -5.11 -2.69 22.36
CA THR A 239 -5.38 -3.94 23.10
C THR A 239 -6.79 -4.42 22.83
N ASP A 240 -7.79 -3.55 23.05
CA ASP A 240 -9.20 -3.89 22.84
C ASP A 240 -9.45 -4.33 21.39
N LEU A 241 -8.85 -3.64 20.42
CA LEU A 241 -8.93 -3.98 19.00
C LEU A 241 -8.31 -5.35 18.71
N ALA A 242 -7.12 -5.64 19.23
CA ALA A 242 -6.42 -6.89 18.95
C ALA A 242 -7.20 -8.10 19.47
N GLU A 243 -7.82 -7.97 20.66
CA GLU A 243 -8.67 -9.01 21.26
C GLU A 243 -9.95 -9.31 20.43
N GLU A 244 -10.34 -8.44 19.48
CA GLU A 244 -11.43 -8.74 18.53
C GLU A 244 -11.03 -9.77 17.46
N TYR A 245 -9.73 -9.90 17.19
CA TYR A 245 -9.20 -10.73 16.08
C TYR A 245 -8.54 -12.02 16.54
N THR A 246 -8.26 -12.19 17.83
CA THR A 246 -7.54 -13.37 18.34
C THR A 246 -7.93 -13.73 19.76
N ASP A 247 -7.92 -15.03 20.06
CA ASP A 247 -7.99 -15.58 21.42
C ASP A 247 -6.58 -15.74 22.06
N ARG A 248 -5.51 -15.38 21.34
CA ARG A 248 -4.13 -15.45 21.82
C ARG A 248 -3.83 -14.35 22.84
N ASP A 249 -2.75 -14.54 23.60
CA ASP A 249 -2.28 -13.53 24.54
C ASP A 249 -1.64 -12.36 23.77
N VAL A 250 -2.06 -11.13 24.04
CA VAL A 250 -1.58 -9.94 23.32
C VAL A 250 -0.89 -8.96 24.28
N THR A 251 0.33 -8.55 23.93
CA THR A 251 1.00 -7.41 24.58
C THR A 251 1.13 -6.25 23.61
N VAL A 252 0.58 -5.09 23.98
CA VAL A 252 0.70 -3.86 23.20
C VAL A 252 1.77 -2.93 23.79
N HIS A 253 2.70 -2.52 22.94
CA HIS A 253 3.74 -1.54 23.24
C HIS A 253 3.51 -0.30 22.37
N VAL A 254 3.67 0.89 22.96
CA VAL A 254 3.47 2.16 22.24
C VAL A 254 4.67 3.06 22.50
N ASN A 255 5.23 3.63 21.43
CA ASN A 255 6.38 4.55 21.44
C ASN A 255 7.53 4.06 22.34
N THR A 256 8.01 2.85 22.08
CA THR A 256 9.02 2.15 22.91
C THR A 256 10.39 2.83 22.96
N ALA A 257 10.64 3.79 22.07
CA ALA A 257 11.85 4.61 22.08
C ALA A 257 11.79 5.80 23.06
N ASP A 258 10.63 6.06 23.67
CA ASP A 258 10.47 7.18 24.60
C ASP A 258 11.36 7.03 25.85
N ASP A 259 11.99 8.14 26.25
CA ASP A 259 12.63 8.33 27.54
C ASP A 259 12.00 9.54 28.23
N TYR A 260 11.10 9.27 29.19
CA TYR A 260 10.38 10.31 29.93
C TYR A 260 11.24 11.10 30.92
N ASP A 261 12.38 10.55 31.36
CA ASP A 261 13.28 11.28 32.26
C ASP A 261 14.12 12.29 31.47
N ALA A 262 14.47 11.95 30.22
CA ALA A 262 15.15 12.84 29.29
C ALA A 262 14.21 13.73 28.46
N GLU A 263 12.89 13.53 28.58
CA GLU A 263 11.85 14.09 27.69
C GLU A 263 12.16 13.89 26.20
N SER A 264 12.74 12.74 25.87
CA SER A 264 12.88 12.27 24.49
C SER A 264 11.64 11.47 24.13
N ILE A 265 10.63 12.13 23.57
CA ILE A 265 9.32 11.56 23.25
C ILE A 265 8.98 11.74 21.77
N TYR A 266 8.11 10.89 21.23
CA TYR A 266 7.68 10.98 19.82
C TYR A 266 6.61 12.05 19.59
N LEU A 267 7.03 13.31 19.75
CA LEU A 267 6.23 14.52 19.55
C LEU A 267 6.56 15.14 18.19
N THR A 268 5.54 15.57 17.44
CA THR A 268 5.68 16.14 16.09
C THR A 268 4.79 17.37 15.90
N THR A 269 5.20 18.31 15.05
CA THR A 269 4.41 19.50 14.69
C THR A 269 3.40 19.20 13.58
N THR A 270 3.76 18.34 12.61
CA THR A 270 3.00 18.08 11.38
C THR A 270 2.29 16.71 11.38
N GLY A 271 2.51 15.88 12.41
CA GLY A 271 1.96 14.52 12.48
C GLY A 271 2.76 13.47 11.70
N THR A 272 3.94 13.81 11.16
CA THR A 272 4.84 12.89 10.46
C THR A 272 6.31 13.03 10.87
N SER A 273 7.04 11.91 10.97
CA SER A 273 8.49 11.91 11.19
C SER A 273 9.30 12.54 10.05
N ALA A 274 8.70 12.73 8.88
CA ALA A 274 9.32 13.43 7.76
C ALA A 274 9.82 14.83 8.14
N GLU A 275 9.22 15.46 9.15
CA GLU A 275 9.67 16.77 9.64
C GLU A 275 11.00 16.71 10.41
N GLN A 276 11.44 15.53 10.87
CA GLN A 276 12.56 15.37 11.80
C GLN A 276 13.46 14.16 11.48
N GLY A 277 13.89 14.05 10.22
CA GLY A 277 15.06 13.27 9.82
C GLY A 277 14.83 11.93 9.14
N ASP A 278 13.58 11.47 8.96
CA ASP A 278 13.28 10.23 8.24
C ASP A 278 12.96 10.49 6.75
N ASP A 279 13.83 9.99 5.88
CA ASP A 279 13.65 10.02 4.42
C ASP A 279 12.68 8.94 3.95
N GLY A 280 12.08 9.14 2.76
CA GLY A 280 11.12 8.21 2.16
C GLY A 280 11.38 7.95 0.69
N SER A 281 10.97 6.78 0.21
CA SER A 281 10.95 6.50 -1.24
C SER A 281 9.89 5.48 -1.65
N VAL A 282 9.42 5.59 -2.89
CA VAL A 282 8.42 4.66 -3.47
C VAL A 282 8.89 3.22 -3.37
N GLY A 283 7.97 2.31 -3.04
CA GLY A 283 8.21 0.88 -3.04
C GLY A 283 9.02 0.36 -1.85
N ARG A 284 9.37 1.21 -0.88
CA ARG A 284 10.06 0.85 0.37
C ARG A 284 9.11 0.60 1.55
N GLY A 285 7.83 0.86 1.32
CA GLY A 285 6.74 0.60 2.24
C GLY A 285 6.10 -0.78 2.07
N ASN A 286 4.80 -0.79 2.32
CA ASN A 286 3.94 -1.96 2.26
C ASN A 286 3.87 -2.57 0.84
N ARG A 287 3.41 -3.82 0.74
CA ARG A 287 3.06 -4.45 -0.55
C ARG A 287 1.63 -4.11 -0.94
N ALA A 288 1.19 -4.57 -2.11
CA ALA A 288 -0.14 -4.29 -2.67
C ALA A 288 -1.32 -4.65 -1.76
N ASN A 289 -1.14 -5.59 -0.84
CA ASN A 289 -2.14 -5.98 0.15
C ASN A 289 -2.15 -5.10 1.42
N GLY A 290 -1.28 -4.10 1.50
CA GLY A 290 -1.18 -3.20 2.64
C GLY A 290 -0.16 -3.59 3.72
N LEU A 291 0.60 -4.68 3.54
CA LEU A 291 1.45 -5.23 4.60
C LEU A 291 2.86 -5.60 4.11
N ILE A 292 3.79 -5.73 5.05
CA ILE A 292 5.10 -6.37 4.85
C ILE A 292 5.10 -7.67 5.65
N THR A 293 5.09 -8.80 4.96
CA THR A 293 4.83 -10.13 5.54
C THR A 293 5.98 -11.09 5.20
N PRO A 294 7.12 -11.05 5.91
CA PRO A 294 8.27 -11.93 5.65
C PRO A 294 7.96 -13.44 5.70
N ASN A 295 6.87 -13.84 6.36
CA ASN A 295 6.39 -15.23 6.37
C ASN A 295 5.65 -15.64 5.09
N ARG A 296 5.34 -14.69 4.19
CA ARG A 296 4.70 -14.89 2.88
C ARG A 296 5.68 -14.54 1.77
N PRO A 297 5.57 -15.16 0.57
CA PRO A 297 6.23 -14.64 -0.61
C PRO A 297 5.75 -13.21 -0.91
N MET A 298 6.67 -12.36 -1.38
CA MET A 298 6.38 -10.97 -1.74
C MET A 298 7.03 -10.62 -3.07
N SER A 299 6.39 -9.74 -3.85
CA SER A 299 7.03 -9.09 -5.00
C SER A 299 7.81 -7.85 -4.54
N MET A 300 8.98 -7.65 -5.13
CA MET A 300 9.79 -6.44 -4.94
C MET A 300 9.36 -5.30 -5.87
N GLU A 301 8.41 -5.55 -6.77
CA GLU A 301 7.84 -4.51 -7.62
C GLU A 301 7.09 -3.48 -6.75
N ALA A 302 7.43 -2.21 -6.90
CA ALA A 302 6.56 -1.13 -6.43
C ALA A 302 5.31 -1.10 -7.29
N THR A 303 4.15 -0.84 -6.72
CA THR A 303 2.85 -0.75 -7.41
C THR A 303 2.44 0.70 -7.67
N SER A 304 2.65 1.56 -6.68
CA SER A 304 2.28 2.98 -6.71
C SER A 304 3.01 3.75 -7.82
N GLY A 305 2.27 4.57 -8.56
CA GLY A 305 2.84 5.43 -9.61
C GLY A 305 3.02 4.77 -10.98
N LYS A 306 2.96 3.44 -11.07
CA LYS A 306 3.02 2.73 -12.34
C LYS A 306 1.71 2.87 -13.14
N ASN A 307 1.85 2.79 -14.46
CA ASN A 307 0.72 2.82 -15.38
C ASN A 307 -0.25 1.64 -15.13
N PRO A 308 -1.55 1.87 -14.95
CA PRO A 308 -2.51 0.81 -14.63
C PRO A 308 -2.97 -0.01 -15.83
N VAL A 309 -2.49 0.27 -17.05
CA VAL A 309 -2.94 -0.36 -18.30
C VAL A 309 -2.14 -1.61 -18.65
N ASN A 310 -0.82 -1.51 -18.58
CA ASN A 310 0.07 -2.58 -19.04
C ASN A 310 1.27 -2.83 -18.14
N HIS A 311 1.40 -2.08 -17.05
CA HIS A 311 2.54 -2.27 -16.17
C HIS A 311 2.33 -3.49 -15.27
N ILE A 312 2.98 -4.59 -15.62
CA ILE A 312 2.78 -5.88 -14.93
C ILE A 312 3.07 -5.80 -13.44
N GLY A 313 4.18 -5.15 -13.06
CA GLY A 313 4.53 -4.97 -11.64
C GLY A 313 3.39 -4.38 -10.79
N LYS A 314 2.50 -3.55 -11.37
CA LYS A 314 1.30 -3.07 -10.68
C LYS A 314 0.14 -4.04 -10.82
N ILE A 315 -0.25 -4.33 -12.06
CA ILE A 315 -1.47 -5.08 -12.37
C ILE A 315 -1.43 -6.46 -11.74
N TYR A 316 -0.33 -7.20 -11.87
CA TYR A 316 -0.27 -8.55 -11.35
C TYR A 316 -0.19 -8.60 -9.83
N ASN A 317 0.37 -7.59 -9.15
CA ASN A 317 0.35 -7.56 -7.69
C ASN A 317 -1.07 -7.30 -7.15
N LEU A 318 -1.79 -6.37 -7.78
CA LEU A 318 -3.20 -6.12 -7.45
C LEU A 318 -4.07 -7.34 -7.78
N LEU A 319 -4.00 -7.83 -9.02
CA LEU A 319 -4.78 -8.97 -9.49
C LEU A 319 -4.49 -10.25 -8.70
N SER A 320 -3.24 -10.54 -8.38
CA SER A 320 -2.91 -11.73 -7.56
C SER A 320 -3.48 -11.64 -6.15
N THR A 321 -3.66 -10.43 -5.62
CA THR A 321 -4.30 -10.20 -4.31
C THR A 321 -5.80 -10.45 -4.42
N GLU A 322 -6.46 -9.88 -5.44
CA GLU A 322 -7.89 -10.09 -5.71
C GLU A 322 -8.19 -11.57 -5.96
N ILE A 323 -7.45 -12.24 -6.86
CA ILE A 323 -7.60 -13.68 -7.13
C ILE A 323 -7.48 -14.50 -5.84
N ALA A 324 -6.48 -14.21 -5.01
CA ALA A 324 -6.31 -14.94 -3.76
C ALA A 324 -7.53 -14.77 -2.85
N GLN A 325 -8.05 -13.54 -2.74
CA GLN A 325 -9.26 -13.25 -1.97
C GLN A 325 -10.49 -13.95 -2.54
N SER A 326 -10.73 -13.89 -3.85
CA SER A 326 -11.85 -14.58 -4.50
C SER A 326 -11.77 -16.08 -4.27
N VAL A 327 -10.61 -16.70 -4.45
CA VAL A 327 -10.42 -18.14 -4.17
C VAL A 327 -10.71 -18.47 -2.70
N ALA A 328 -10.19 -17.67 -1.75
CA ALA A 328 -10.41 -17.92 -0.32
C ALA A 328 -11.87 -17.72 0.11
N ASN A 329 -12.64 -16.87 -0.59
CA ASN A 329 -14.03 -16.56 -0.26
C ASN A 329 -15.04 -17.47 -0.96
N GLU A 330 -14.74 -17.94 -2.16
CA GLU A 330 -15.68 -18.67 -3.02
C GLU A 330 -15.48 -20.19 -3.00
N VAL A 331 -14.27 -20.66 -2.70
CA VAL A 331 -13.96 -22.08 -2.67
C VAL A 331 -13.92 -22.57 -1.21
N ASP A 332 -14.86 -23.47 -0.87
CA ASP A 332 -14.91 -24.08 0.45
C ASP A 332 -13.66 -24.94 0.73
N GLY A 333 -13.19 -24.96 1.97
CA GLY A 333 -12.08 -25.81 2.40
C GLY A 333 -10.68 -25.24 2.11
N ILE A 334 -10.58 -23.96 1.72
CA ILE A 334 -9.31 -23.24 1.59
C ILE A 334 -8.92 -22.66 2.96
N ARG A 335 -7.78 -23.11 3.50
CA ARG A 335 -7.17 -22.54 4.72
C ARG A 335 -6.23 -21.39 4.37
N GLN A 336 -5.50 -21.52 3.26
CA GLN A 336 -4.55 -20.52 2.77
C GLN A 336 -4.34 -20.70 1.27
N VAL A 337 -4.31 -19.60 0.53
CA VAL A 337 -3.87 -19.55 -0.86
C VAL A 337 -2.81 -18.47 -1.05
N GLN A 338 -1.78 -18.80 -1.82
CA GLN A 338 -0.76 -17.87 -2.30
C GLN A 338 -0.77 -17.91 -3.83
N MET A 339 -0.94 -16.75 -4.43
CA MET A 339 -0.99 -16.57 -5.88
C MET A 339 0.30 -15.93 -6.37
N ARG A 340 0.85 -16.49 -7.46
CA ARG A 340 1.95 -15.89 -8.22
C ARG A 340 1.57 -15.80 -9.67
N LEU A 341 1.62 -14.59 -10.22
CA LEU A 341 1.43 -14.36 -11.64
C LEU A 341 2.76 -13.90 -12.23
N LEU A 342 3.20 -14.54 -13.32
CA LEU A 342 4.41 -14.15 -14.06
C LEU A 342 4.01 -13.80 -15.48
N SER A 343 4.44 -12.63 -15.94
CA SER A 343 4.26 -12.21 -17.33
C SER A 343 5.47 -12.57 -18.18
N GLN A 344 5.28 -12.47 -19.50
CA GLN A 344 6.36 -12.33 -20.46
C GLN A 344 6.10 -11.05 -21.26
N ILE A 345 7.14 -10.21 -21.43
CA ILE A 345 7.03 -8.96 -22.16
C ILE A 345 6.45 -9.19 -23.56
N GLY A 346 5.44 -8.40 -23.93
CA GLY A 346 4.77 -8.52 -25.22
C GLY A 346 3.78 -9.68 -25.35
N SER A 347 3.35 -10.30 -24.24
CA SER A 347 2.19 -11.21 -24.17
C SER A 347 0.95 -10.48 -23.63
N PRO A 348 -0.29 -10.92 -23.93
CA PRO A 348 -1.50 -10.34 -23.34
C PRO A 348 -1.48 -10.44 -21.81
N ILE A 349 -1.94 -9.39 -21.12
CA ILE A 349 -1.93 -9.36 -19.64
C ILE A 349 -2.94 -10.32 -19.01
N ASP A 350 -3.94 -10.81 -19.75
CA ASP A 350 -4.85 -11.87 -19.29
C ASP A 350 -4.27 -13.27 -19.52
N GLU A 351 -3.13 -13.40 -20.21
CA GLU A 351 -2.47 -14.68 -20.52
C GLU A 351 -1.08 -14.72 -19.85
N PRO A 352 -1.00 -14.84 -18.51
CA PRO A 352 0.27 -14.92 -17.82
C PRO A 352 1.10 -16.12 -18.30
N HIS A 353 2.42 -15.93 -18.35
CA HIS A 353 3.35 -17.02 -18.63
C HIS A 353 3.20 -18.16 -17.62
N VAL A 354 2.87 -17.83 -16.37
CA VAL A 354 2.31 -18.78 -15.41
C VAL A 354 1.41 -18.08 -14.39
N ALA A 355 0.28 -18.70 -14.06
CA ALA A 355 -0.53 -18.40 -12.89
C ALA A 355 -0.43 -19.59 -11.92
N ASP A 356 0.28 -19.41 -10.82
CA ASP A 356 0.59 -20.48 -9.86
C ASP A 356 -0.08 -20.23 -8.52
N ALA A 357 -1.01 -21.12 -8.16
CA ALA A 357 -1.70 -21.14 -6.88
C ALA A 357 -1.10 -22.21 -5.97
N THR A 358 -0.54 -21.78 -4.84
CA THR A 358 -0.05 -22.68 -3.80
C THR A 358 -1.03 -22.67 -2.63
N VAL A 359 -1.56 -23.85 -2.27
CA VAL A 359 -2.74 -23.97 -1.41
C VAL A 359 -2.47 -24.83 -0.18
N VAL A 360 -2.96 -24.39 0.97
CA VAL A 360 -3.19 -25.21 2.16
C VAL A 360 -4.69 -25.34 2.32
N THR A 361 -5.19 -26.57 2.40
CA THR A 361 -6.61 -26.86 2.61
C THR A 361 -6.91 -27.10 4.08
N GLU A 362 -8.20 -27.05 4.43
CA GLU A 362 -8.68 -27.48 5.74
C GLU A 362 -8.46 -28.99 5.96
N ASP A 363 -8.45 -29.40 7.23
CA ASP A 363 -8.30 -30.81 7.62
C ASP A 363 -9.37 -31.69 6.96
N GLY A 364 -8.91 -32.67 6.19
CA GLY A 364 -9.79 -33.64 5.51
C GLY A 364 -10.19 -33.27 4.10
N VAL A 365 -9.78 -32.11 3.58
CA VAL A 365 -9.97 -31.71 2.18
C VAL A 365 -8.67 -31.94 1.41
N ALA A 366 -8.70 -32.69 0.31
CA ALA A 366 -7.54 -32.82 -0.56
C ALA A 366 -7.54 -31.71 -1.62
N VAL A 367 -6.37 -31.22 -2.01
CA VAL A 367 -6.25 -30.19 -3.08
C VAL A 367 -6.96 -30.63 -4.37
N GLY A 368 -6.88 -31.91 -4.73
CA GLY A 368 -7.56 -32.43 -5.92
C GLY A 368 -9.09 -32.40 -5.86
N ASP A 369 -9.69 -32.24 -4.67
CA ASP A 369 -11.14 -32.09 -4.51
C ASP A 369 -11.61 -30.67 -4.85
N VAL A 370 -10.73 -29.66 -4.70
CA VAL A 370 -11.03 -28.22 -4.90
C VAL A 370 -10.28 -27.60 -6.09
N GLU A 371 -9.36 -28.35 -6.72
CA GLU A 371 -8.48 -27.86 -7.79
C GLU A 371 -9.26 -27.26 -8.97
N ALA A 372 -10.35 -27.90 -9.39
CA ALA A 372 -11.14 -27.43 -10.52
C ALA A 372 -11.85 -26.10 -10.23
N ASP A 373 -12.35 -25.92 -9.00
CA ASP A 373 -13.03 -24.69 -8.58
C ASP A 373 -12.02 -23.54 -8.45
N ILE A 374 -10.84 -23.81 -7.88
CA ILE A 374 -9.73 -22.85 -7.83
C ILE A 374 -9.32 -22.42 -9.25
N GLN A 375 -9.15 -23.38 -10.18
CA GLN A 375 -8.79 -23.08 -11.57
C GLN A 375 -9.84 -22.21 -12.26
N ALA A 376 -11.12 -22.49 -12.02
CA ALA A 376 -12.21 -21.69 -12.59
C ALA A 376 -12.20 -20.25 -12.06
N THR A 377 -12.11 -20.06 -10.73
CA THR A 377 -12.03 -18.71 -10.14
C THR A 377 -10.82 -17.93 -10.64
N ILE A 378 -9.64 -18.56 -10.76
CA ILE A 378 -8.45 -17.91 -11.32
C ILE A 378 -8.67 -17.50 -12.79
N ASP A 379 -9.31 -18.35 -13.59
CA ASP A 379 -9.56 -18.07 -15.02
C ASP A 379 -10.56 -16.93 -15.23
N ASP A 380 -11.59 -16.86 -14.39
CA ASP A 380 -12.61 -15.81 -14.40
C ASP A 380 -11.98 -14.43 -14.08
N GLU A 381 -11.21 -14.34 -12.99
CA GLU A 381 -10.50 -13.11 -12.61
C GLU A 381 -9.46 -12.67 -13.66
N LEU A 382 -8.76 -13.61 -14.29
CA LEU A 382 -7.84 -13.29 -15.39
C LEU A 382 -8.60 -12.77 -16.62
N ALA A 383 -9.80 -13.28 -16.90
CA ALA A 383 -10.63 -12.78 -18.00
C ALA A 383 -11.07 -11.33 -17.81
N ASP A 384 -11.27 -10.92 -16.56
CA ASP A 384 -11.70 -9.57 -16.20
C ASP A 384 -10.53 -8.66 -15.76
N VAL A 385 -9.28 -8.99 -16.10
CA VAL A 385 -8.07 -8.23 -15.70
C VAL A 385 -8.13 -6.71 -15.95
N THR A 386 -8.88 -6.26 -16.96
CA THR A 386 -9.05 -4.83 -17.26
C THR A 386 -9.86 -4.08 -16.20
N ASP A 387 -10.63 -4.77 -15.36
CA ASP A 387 -11.30 -4.14 -14.22
C ASP A 387 -10.31 -3.58 -13.19
N ILE A 388 -9.13 -4.19 -13.04
CA ILE A 388 -8.05 -3.64 -12.21
C ILE A 388 -7.67 -2.24 -12.69
N THR A 389 -7.55 -2.03 -14.01
CA THR A 389 -7.23 -0.72 -14.56
C THR A 389 -8.29 0.32 -14.19
N ARG A 390 -9.57 -0.04 -14.33
CA ARG A 390 -10.69 0.85 -14.01
C ARG A 390 -10.72 1.18 -12.52
N GLN A 391 -10.69 0.17 -11.66
CA GLN A 391 -10.76 0.34 -10.20
C GLN A 391 -9.60 1.19 -9.68
N VAL A 392 -8.38 1.02 -10.21
CA VAL A 392 -7.23 1.86 -9.83
C VAL A 392 -7.44 3.32 -10.22
N ILE A 393 -7.93 3.60 -11.43
CA ILE A 393 -8.15 4.98 -11.88
C ILE A 393 -9.26 5.64 -11.04
N GLU A 394 -10.35 4.91 -10.79
CA GLU A 394 -11.48 5.33 -9.95
C GLU A 394 -11.06 5.52 -8.48
N GLY A 395 -10.03 4.80 -8.02
CA GLY A 395 -9.50 4.85 -6.66
C GLY A 395 -10.09 3.81 -5.71
N ASP A 396 -10.71 2.78 -6.27
CA ASP A 396 -11.38 1.72 -5.52
C ASP A 396 -10.40 0.66 -5.00
N LEU A 397 -9.18 0.60 -5.57
CA LEU A 397 -8.11 -0.29 -5.12
C LEU A 397 -6.95 0.49 -4.50
N SER A 398 -6.54 0.08 -3.28
CA SER A 398 -5.26 0.51 -2.70
C SER A 398 -4.10 -0.14 -3.45
N THR A 399 -2.97 0.57 -3.53
CA THR A 399 -1.72 0.03 -4.08
C THR A 399 -0.69 -0.32 -3.00
N PHE A 400 -0.91 0.03 -1.75
CA PHE A 400 0.01 -0.18 -0.63
C PHE A 400 -0.72 -0.18 0.73
#